data_AF-A0A8T5S8G9-F1
#
_entry.id   AF-A0A8T5S8G9-F1
#
_cell.length_a   1.000
_cell.length_b   1.000
_cell.length_c   1.000
_cell.angle_alpha   90.00
_cell.angle_beta   90.00
_cell.angle_gamma   90.00
#
_symmetry.space_group_name_H-M   'P 1'
#
loop_
_entity.id
_entity.type
_entity.pdbx_description
1 polymer ?
#
loop_
_entity_poly.entity_id
_entity_poly.type
_entity_poly.pdbx_seq_one_letter_code
_entity_poly.pdbx_strand_id
1 'polypeptide(L)'
;MKNPKKALSIIGLLLLIQILYQSSIPIAKADSSIPVSYSQDLDINGTYVYNITQFNTEVGWYNFAGGFEGNWKTNAGGQIKLNLTGFYDKDPYDWGNLFEDPIPWLDIEILEYNLGILSTNFTLNNRSNSEISRALTLGYNVFQPGFLIPNDNLTYIKNSALGQADPGGLYDLAGEVNVEETHNFLYIGFDQIGGNQKTYMIYDKGTGLLVWAKTSVFGYLLEIRSLNFTMDDRFIYNVIQFSGATSWYNLTFGLEGDWRTSAGGQIKLNLTGFYDKDPNDWGNVIDDPIPWFDIEILDNSSGILSTNFTLSNKSSSELSWSLILGHNNFQPGFLIPIIDNLTKVKNLALEEASGFVSGLVSFEETHLTIRISFDQIGGGQRTYMIYEKHTGLLLWANSSVSGYLLEMTLENYIPWEPSGEDIPPPDNLFLKFLPYIIITSLSIILVSASLLVAKLKSNYRKFNKYALIAILATASFASFFVFTTSIEIADVNKPLREVHNLTLIVDYGNGTVKTIENFELTDYNTTAFDALINGCQIEYKDYGEMGILVEEIDGVKGNWRYSVNSDFPGVSSDKYNLKNGDIVKWVFS
;
A
#
# COMPACT_ATOMS: atom_id res chain seq x y z
N MET A 1 -38.50 72.09 4.91
CA MET A 1 -37.49 72.65 3.96
C MET A 1 -38.17 73.68 3.05
N LYS A 2 -37.63 74.90 2.95
CA LYS A 2 -38.29 76.05 2.26
C LYS A 2 -38.15 76.07 0.72
N ASN A 3 -37.65 75.02 0.08
CA ASN A 3 -37.61 74.97 -1.38
C ASN A 3 -37.62 73.52 -1.89
N PRO A 4 -38.79 72.97 -2.30
CA PRO A 4 -38.92 71.58 -2.71
C PRO A 4 -38.06 71.24 -3.95
N LYS A 5 -37.74 72.23 -4.79
CA LYS A 5 -36.83 72.04 -5.94
C LYS A 5 -35.41 71.68 -5.49
N LYS A 6 -34.90 72.28 -4.41
CA LYS A 6 -33.57 71.96 -3.87
C LYS A 6 -33.53 70.56 -3.25
N ALA A 7 -34.62 70.11 -2.63
CA ALA A 7 -34.73 68.75 -2.09
C ALA A 7 -34.67 67.70 -3.21
N LEU A 8 -35.41 67.92 -4.31
CA LEU A 8 -35.38 67.02 -5.46
C LEU A 8 -34.01 66.96 -6.13
N SER A 9 -33.32 68.09 -6.25
CA SER A 9 -31.97 68.12 -6.83
C SER A 9 -30.95 67.33 -5.99
N ILE A 10 -31.05 67.38 -4.66
CA ILE A 10 -30.17 66.64 -3.76
C ILE A 10 -30.47 65.14 -3.81
N ILE A 11 -31.75 64.75 -3.84
CA ILE A 11 -32.15 63.33 -3.98
C ILE A 11 -31.72 62.78 -5.35
N GLY A 12 -31.89 63.56 -6.41
CA GLY A 12 -31.42 63.18 -7.76
C GLY A 12 -29.91 63.02 -7.83
N LEU A 13 -29.14 63.88 -7.15
CA LEU A 13 -27.68 63.77 -7.09
C LEU A 13 -27.23 62.54 -6.28
N LEU A 14 -27.92 62.23 -5.17
CA LEU A 14 -27.64 61.03 -4.36
C LEU A 14 -27.95 59.73 -5.13
N LEU A 15 -29.04 59.70 -5.91
CA LEU A 15 -29.35 58.58 -6.80
C LEU A 15 -28.32 58.46 -7.93
N LEU A 16 -27.87 59.58 -8.51
CA LEU A 16 -26.83 59.56 -9.53
C LEU A 16 -25.50 59.04 -8.98
N ILE A 17 -25.14 59.41 -7.74
CA ILE A 17 -23.95 58.89 -7.04
C ILE A 17 -24.10 57.39 -6.78
N GLN A 18 -25.28 56.89 -6.39
CA GLN A 18 -25.53 55.45 -6.26
C GLN A 18 -25.41 54.70 -7.60
N ILE A 19 -25.93 55.27 -8.70
CA ILE A 19 -25.82 54.67 -10.03
C ILE A 19 -24.35 54.66 -10.50
N LEU A 20 -23.61 55.74 -10.23
CA LEU A 20 -22.19 55.83 -10.56
C LEU A 20 -21.36 54.83 -9.73
N TYR A 21 -21.66 54.66 -8.44
CA TYR A 21 -21.03 53.66 -7.57
C TYR A 21 -21.34 52.21 -7.99
N GLN A 22 -22.56 51.93 -8.48
CA GLN A 22 -22.89 50.62 -9.02
C GLN A 22 -22.25 50.35 -10.38
N SER A 23 -21.98 51.39 -11.18
CA SER A 23 -21.29 51.26 -12.48
C SER A 23 -19.75 51.20 -12.37
N SER A 24 -19.18 51.50 -11.20
CA SER A 24 -17.73 51.50 -10.95
C SER A 24 -17.21 50.26 -10.23
N ILE A 25 -18.07 49.31 -9.87
CA ILE A 25 -17.60 47.94 -9.61
C ILE A 25 -17.38 47.35 -11.00
N PRO A 26 -16.14 47.02 -11.41
CA PRO A 26 -15.96 46.23 -12.60
C PRO A 26 -16.70 44.92 -12.35
N ILE A 27 -17.90 44.78 -12.94
CA ILE A 27 -18.46 43.48 -13.24
C ILE A 27 -17.60 42.97 -14.39
N ALA A 28 -16.36 42.59 -14.06
CA ALA A 28 -15.62 41.65 -14.86
C ALA A 28 -16.44 40.38 -14.79
N LYS A 29 -17.34 40.19 -15.75
CA LYS A 29 -17.79 38.85 -16.07
C LYS A 29 -16.53 38.12 -16.51
N ALA A 30 -16.03 37.28 -15.62
CA ALA A 30 -14.92 36.38 -15.89
C ALA A 30 -15.18 35.63 -17.20
N ASP A 31 -14.12 35.39 -17.95
CA ASP A 31 -14.13 34.36 -18.98
C ASP A 31 -14.64 33.07 -18.32
N SER A 32 -15.83 32.65 -18.70
CA SER A 32 -16.61 31.63 -18.00
C SER A 32 -16.13 30.20 -18.29
N SER A 33 -14.91 30.03 -18.81
CA SER A 33 -14.36 28.73 -19.16
C SER A 33 -13.24 28.37 -18.19
N ILE A 34 -13.36 27.21 -17.56
CA ILE A 34 -12.28 26.61 -16.78
C ILE A 34 -11.09 26.41 -17.72
N PRO A 35 -9.88 26.89 -17.38
CA PRO A 35 -8.71 26.72 -18.22
C PRO A 35 -8.44 25.23 -18.48
N VAL A 36 -7.89 24.92 -19.66
CA VAL A 36 -7.66 23.53 -20.11
C VAL A 36 -6.70 22.74 -19.21
N SER A 37 -5.91 23.42 -18.39
CA SER A 37 -5.01 22.80 -17.42
C SER A 37 -5.72 22.31 -16.15
N TYR A 38 -6.98 22.68 -15.95
CA TYR A 38 -7.82 22.26 -14.83
C TYR A 38 -8.99 21.40 -15.30
N SER A 39 -9.52 20.60 -14.38
CA SER A 39 -10.63 19.71 -14.66
C SER A 39 -11.87 20.47 -15.06
N GLN A 40 -12.48 20.05 -16.17
CA GLN A 40 -13.72 20.64 -16.66
C GLN A 40 -14.94 20.20 -15.85
N ASP A 41 -14.77 19.29 -14.90
CA ASP A 41 -15.81 18.81 -13.99
C ASP A 41 -15.94 19.70 -12.73
N LEU A 42 -15.09 20.72 -12.57
CA LEU A 42 -15.21 21.69 -11.48
C LEU A 42 -16.48 22.52 -11.63
N ASP A 43 -17.17 22.76 -10.52
CA ASP A 43 -18.35 23.63 -10.48
C ASP A 43 -17.94 25.08 -10.19
N ILE A 44 -18.04 25.96 -11.19
CA ILE A 44 -17.88 27.41 -10.99
C ILE A 44 -19.09 27.93 -10.22
N ASN A 45 -18.83 28.59 -9.10
CA ASN A 45 -19.75 28.95 -8.03
C ASN A 45 -20.21 27.76 -7.16
N GLY A 46 -19.56 26.60 -7.33
CA GLY A 46 -19.71 25.46 -6.45
C GLY A 46 -19.03 25.72 -5.10
N THR A 47 -19.63 25.18 -4.03
CA THR A 47 -19.08 25.25 -2.67
C THR A 47 -18.38 23.94 -2.30
N TYR A 48 -17.08 24.01 -2.02
CA TYR A 48 -16.26 22.93 -1.52
C TYR A 48 -16.11 23.02 -0.01
N VAL A 49 -16.41 21.93 0.70
CA VAL A 49 -16.47 21.92 2.17
C VAL A 49 -15.40 20.98 2.73
N TYR A 50 -14.64 21.50 3.69
CA TYR A 50 -13.56 20.81 4.36
C TYR A 50 -13.84 20.78 5.86
N ASN A 51 -13.91 19.58 6.44
CA ASN A 51 -14.00 19.41 7.89
C ASN A 51 -12.62 19.57 8.52
N ILE A 52 -12.58 20.29 9.64
CA ILE A 52 -11.38 20.42 10.48
C ILE A 52 -11.30 19.24 11.45
N THR A 53 -10.22 18.46 11.39
CA THR A 53 -9.96 17.39 12.37
C THR A 53 -9.00 17.83 13.46
N GLN A 54 -8.05 18.72 13.16
CA GLN A 54 -7.11 19.29 14.13
C GLN A 54 -6.87 20.78 13.85
N PHE A 55 -6.89 21.60 14.91
CA PHE A 55 -6.54 23.02 14.87
C PHE A 55 -6.15 23.48 16.27
N ASN A 56 -5.14 24.33 16.42
CA ASN A 56 -4.60 24.65 17.75
C ASN A 56 -4.48 26.14 18.11
N THR A 57 -4.36 27.06 17.16
CA THR A 57 -4.21 28.49 17.46
C THR A 57 -4.81 29.37 16.38
N GLU A 58 -5.41 30.48 16.80
CA GLU A 58 -5.82 31.59 15.93
C GLU A 58 -4.63 32.15 15.14
N VAL A 59 -4.88 32.54 13.88
CA VAL A 59 -3.85 33.04 12.96
C VAL A 59 -4.35 34.31 12.27
N GLY A 60 -3.43 35.26 12.04
CA GLY A 60 -3.71 36.47 11.27
C GLY A 60 -3.68 36.21 9.77
N TRP A 61 -4.66 36.73 9.04
CA TRP A 61 -4.66 36.75 7.58
C TRP A 61 -3.97 38.01 7.07
N TYR A 62 -2.99 37.84 6.19
CA TYR A 62 -2.28 38.93 5.53
C TYR A 62 -2.37 38.75 4.01
N ASN A 63 -2.92 39.73 3.32
CA ASN A 63 -2.97 39.72 1.87
C ASN A 63 -1.59 39.98 1.26
N PHE A 64 -1.43 39.75 -0.05
CA PHE A 64 -0.13 39.91 -0.71
C PHE A 64 0.44 41.34 -0.68
N ALA A 65 -0.40 42.36 -0.49
CA ALA A 65 0.03 43.74 -0.28
C ALA A 65 0.57 43.99 1.16
N GLY A 66 0.62 42.95 2.00
CA GLY A 66 1.03 43.03 3.40
C GLY A 66 -0.05 43.61 4.33
N GLY A 67 -1.27 43.78 3.83
CA GLY A 67 -2.40 44.27 4.61
C GLY A 67 -2.98 43.19 5.50
N PHE A 68 -3.14 43.48 6.79
CA PHE A 68 -3.84 42.61 7.73
C PHE A 68 -5.35 42.67 7.49
N GLU A 69 -5.99 41.51 7.30
CA GLU A 69 -7.42 41.41 6.98
C GLU A 69 -8.27 40.86 8.14
N GLY A 70 -7.62 40.51 9.25
CA GLY A 70 -8.26 39.98 10.45
C GLY A 70 -7.64 38.67 10.89
N ASN A 71 -7.99 38.24 12.10
CA ASN A 71 -7.63 36.91 12.56
C ASN A 71 -8.76 35.94 12.24
N TRP A 72 -8.37 34.71 11.91
CA TRP A 72 -9.29 33.61 11.73
C TRP A 72 -8.98 32.51 12.74
N LYS A 73 -10.02 31.81 13.16
CA LYS A 73 -9.91 30.64 14.01
C LYS A 73 -11.01 29.63 13.69
N THR A 74 -10.72 28.38 14.01
CA THR A 74 -11.65 27.26 13.95
C THR A 74 -11.35 26.30 15.10
N ASN A 75 -11.89 25.08 15.07
CA ASN A 75 -11.61 24.01 16.01
C ASN A 75 -11.97 22.65 15.39
N ALA A 76 -11.63 21.55 16.08
CA ALA A 76 -12.06 20.22 15.64
C ALA A 76 -13.60 20.14 15.53
N GLY A 77 -14.08 19.66 14.38
CA GLY A 77 -15.50 19.67 14.01
C GLY A 77 -15.96 20.94 13.27
N GLY A 78 -15.13 21.99 13.23
CA GLY A 78 -15.34 23.18 12.41
C GLY A 78 -15.21 22.89 10.90
N GLN A 79 -15.41 23.93 10.08
CA GLN A 79 -15.39 23.80 8.62
C GLN A 79 -14.69 24.95 7.93
N ILE A 80 -14.10 24.68 6.77
CA ILE A 80 -13.71 25.67 5.76
C ILE A 80 -14.60 25.43 4.54
N LYS A 81 -15.28 26.47 4.08
CA LYS A 81 -16.03 26.44 2.82
C LYS A 81 -15.36 27.34 1.80
N LEU A 82 -15.24 26.84 0.59
CA LEU A 82 -14.61 27.53 -0.53
C LEU A 82 -15.60 27.62 -1.68
N ASN A 83 -15.86 28.80 -2.17
CA ASN A 83 -16.68 29.01 -3.35
C ASN A 83 -15.77 29.33 -4.54
N LEU A 84 -15.74 28.50 -5.58
CA LEU A 84 -14.89 28.74 -6.75
C LEU A 84 -15.49 29.82 -7.66
N THR A 85 -14.98 31.04 -7.55
CA THR A 85 -15.54 32.20 -8.26
C THR A 85 -15.05 32.35 -9.70
N GLY A 86 -13.93 31.71 -10.06
CA GLY A 86 -13.38 31.74 -11.41
C GLY A 86 -11.87 31.56 -11.45
N PHE A 87 -11.29 31.86 -12.62
CA PHE A 87 -9.86 31.83 -12.87
C PHE A 87 -9.40 33.19 -13.38
N TYR A 88 -8.38 33.76 -12.74
CA TYR A 88 -7.86 35.10 -13.07
C TYR A 88 -6.35 35.14 -12.88
N ASP A 89 -5.72 36.18 -13.40
CA ASP A 89 -4.29 36.43 -13.20
C ASP A 89 -3.96 36.52 -11.70
N LYS A 90 -2.75 36.08 -11.34
CA LYS A 90 -2.17 36.21 -10.01
C LYS A 90 -2.18 37.66 -9.54
N ASP A 91 -2.26 37.84 -8.23
CA ASP A 91 -1.96 39.13 -7.64
C ASP A 91 -0.52 39.55 -8.04
N PRO A 92 -0.28 40.80 -8.47
CA PRO A 92 1.05 41.27 -8.86
C PRO A 92 2.13 41.12 -7.76
N TYR A 93 1.72 40.97 -6.50
CA TYR A 93 2.60 40.74 -5.35
C TYR A 93 2.75 39.25 -4.99
N ASP A 94 2.19 38.31 -5.76
CA ASP A 94 2.41 36.86 -5.61
C ASP A 94 3.71 36.39 -6.28
N TRP A 95 4.85 36.93 -5.84
CA TRP A 95 6.17 36.68 -6.45
C TRP A 95 6.82 35.34 -6.07
N GLY A 96 6.18 34.53 -5.23
CA GLY A 96 6.76 33.30 -4.68
C GLY A 96 5.84 32.11 -4.86
N ASN A 97 5.22 32.01 -6.03
CA ASN A 97 4.30 30.96 -6.39
C ASN A 97 4.65 30.45 -7.80
N LEU A 98 4.90 29.15 -7.92
CA LEU A 98 5.27 28.51 -9.19
C LEU A 98 4.07 28.27 -10.13
N PHE A 99 2.84 28.33 -9.64
CA PHE A 99 1.65 28.11 -10.46
C PHE A 99 1.42 29.32 -11.37
N GLU A 100 1.23 29.07 -12.66
CA GLU A 100 1.10 30.12 -13.67
C GLU A 100 -0.34 30.58 -13.89
N ASP A 101 -0.46 31.77 -14.47
CA ASP A 101 -1.75 32.38 -14.80
C ASP A 101 -2.48 31.62 -15.91
N PRO A 102 -3.83 31.56 -15.88
CA PRO A 102 -4.69 32.02 -14.78
C PRO A 102 -4.75 31.00 -13.63
N ILE A 103 -4.90 31.48 -12.40
CA ILE A 103 -5.05 30.65 -11.19
C ILE A 103 -6.48 30.70 -10.64
N PRO A 104 -6.90 29.74 -9.80
CA PRO A 104 -8.24 29.75 -9.22
C PRO A 104 -8.40 30.88 -8.20
N TRP A 105 -9.59 31.48 -8.15
CA TRP A 105 -9.98 32.46 -7.14
C TRP A 105 -11.23 31.99 -6.40
N LEU A 106 -11.19 32.13 -5.08
CA LEU A 106 -12.14 31.52 -4.17
C LEU A 106 -12.69 32.59 -3.20
N ASP A 107 -13.97 32.47 -2.83
CA ASP A 107 -14.44 33.03 -1.57
C ASP A 107 -14.23 31.98 -0.48
N ILE A 108 -13.74 32.38 0.69
CA ILE A 108 -13.48 31.50 1.82
C ILE A 108 -14.33 31.89 3.02
N GLU A 109 -15.03 30.92 3.61
CA GLU A 109 -15.75 31.02 4.88
C GLU A 109 -15.18 30.00 5.87
N ILE A 110 -14.72 30.46 7.03
CA ILE A 110 -14.21 29.61 8.11
C ILE A 110 -15.22 29.60 9.26
N LEU A 111 -15.64 28.41 9.66
CA LEU A 111 -16.64 28.16 10.68
C LEU A 111 -16.03 27.47 11.90
N GLU A 112 -16.43 27.93 13.08
CA GLU A 112 -16.16 27.28 14.36
C GLU A 112 -17.32 26.35 14.73
N TYR A 113 -17.01 25.20 15.31
CA TYR A 113 -17.99 24.27 15.87
C TYR A 113 -18.12 24.45 17.37
N ASN A 114 -19.28 24.90 17.83
CA ASN A 114 -19.56 25.13 19.24
C ASN A 114 -20.87 24.44 19.64
N LEU A 115 -20.76 23.41 20.49
CA LEU A 115 -21.91 22.70 21.08
C LEU A 115 -22.94 22.21 20.05
N GLY A 116 -22.48 21.65 18.91
CA GLY A 116 -23.39 21.15 17.86
C GLY A 116 -23.74 22.16 16.78
N ILE A 117 -23.27 23.40 16.88
CA ILE A 117 -23.62 24.48 15.96
C ILE A 117 -22.35 24.98 15.25
N LEU A 118 -22.41 25.03 13.91
CA LEU A 118 -21.41 25.70 13.09
C LEU A 118 -21.75 27.19 12.99
N SER A 119 -20.80 28.04 13.36
CA SER A 119 -20.94 29.50 13.28
C SER A 119 -19.78 30.11 12.52
N THR A 120 -20.08 30.98 11.56
CA THR A 120 -19.09 31.74 10.80
C THR A 120 -18.20 32.55 11.75
N ASN A 121 -16.89 32.34 11.64
CA ASN A 121 -15.87 33.10 12.36
C ASN A 121 -15.23 34.14 11.45
N PHE A 122 -14.92 33.74 10.22
CA PHE A 122 -14.13 34.55 9.29
C PHE A 122 -14.60 34.35 7.85
N THR A 123 -14.56 35.42 7.05
CA THR A 123 -14.93 35.36 5.64
C THR A 123 -14.10 36.35 4.83
N LEU A 124 -13.57 35.88 3.71
CA LEU A 124 -12.95 36.74 2.69
C LEU A 124 -13.48 36.35 1.32
N ASN A 125 -13.61 37.33 0.44
CA ASN A 125 -14.10 37.12 -0.91
C ASN A 125 -13.01 37.41 -1.92
N ASN A 126 -13.04 36.70 -3.05
CA ASN A 126 -12.14 36.89 -4.17
C ASN A 126 -10.67 36.86 -3.72
N ARG A 127 -10.23 35.71 -3.23
CA ARG A 127 -8.85 35.44 -2.83
C ARG A 127 -8.26 34.39 -3.76
N SER A 128 -7.05 34.62 -4.25
CA SER A 128 -6.41 33.64 -5.09
C SER A 128 -6.11 32.36 -4.31
N ASN A 129 -6.08 31.23 -5.01
CA ASN A 129 -5.76 29.93 -4.43
C ASN A 129 -4.39 29.93 -3.72
N SER A 130 -3.42 30.68 -4.25
CA SER A 130 -2.10 30.84 -3.66
C SER A 130 -2.08 31.72 -2.40
N GLU A 131 -2.92 32.75 -2.32
CA GLU A 131 -3.05 33.55 -1.08
C GLU A 131 -3.60 32.68 0.03
N ILE A 132 -4.66 31.93 -0.27
CA ILE A 132 -5.28 30.99 0.65
C ILE A 132 -4.28 29.90 1.06
N SER A 133 -3.50 29.38 0.11
CA SER A 133 -2.43 28.41 0.37
C SER A 133 -1.46 28.93 1.42
N ARG A 134 -0.97 30.16 1.28
CA ARG A 134 -0.03 30.75 2.24
C ARG A 134 -0.68 31.01 3.59
N ALA A 135 -1.88 31.57 3.60
CA ALA A 135 -2.59 31.89 4.83
C ALA A 135 -2.88 30.65 5.69
N LEU A 136 -3.15 29.51 5.04
CA LEU A 136 -3.41 28.24 5.71
C LEU A 136 -2.18 27.34 5.81
N THR A 137 -1.05 27.75 5.24
CA THR A 137 0.19 26.97 5.12
C THR A 137 0.02 25.62 4.41
N LEU A 138 -0.75 25.62 3.31
CA LEU A 138 -0.99 24.49 2.41
C LEU A 138 0.03 24.46 1.26
N GLY A 139 1.31 24.58 1.61
CA GLY A 139 2.42 24.67 0.66
C GLY A 139 3.74 24.94 1.38
N TYR A 140 4.84 24.96 0.62
CA TYR A 140 6.19 25.17 1.12
C TYR A 140 7.05 25.81 0.03
N ASN A 141 8.03 26.63 0.42
CA ASN A 141 8.83 27.44 -0.52
C ASN A 141 7.93 28.14 -1.55
N VAL A 142 8.22 28.01 -2.84
CA VAL A 142 7.35 28.55 -3.90
C VAL A 142 6.25 27.58 -4.38
N PHE A 143 6.18 26.37 -3.81
CA PHE A 143 5.11 25.39 -4.09
C PHE A 143 3.89 25.69 -3.20
N GLN A 144 2.98 26.50 -3.74
CA GLN A 144 1.77 27.00 -3.07
C GLN A 144 0.49 26.48 -3.76
N PRO A 145 0.22 25.16 -3.72
CA PRO A 145 -0.87 24.51 -4.47
C PRO A 145 -2.27 24.79 -3.91
N GLY A 146 -2.39 25.18 -2.64
CA GLY A 146 -3.68 25.52 -2.02
C GLY A 146 -4.69 24.38 -2.08
N PHE A 147 -5.90 24.69 -2.55
CA PHE A 147 -7.03 23.77 -2.60
C PHE A 147 -7.26 23.14 -3.97
N LEU A 148 -6.59 23.62 -5.01
CA LEU A 148 -6.82 23.20 -6.38
C LEU A 148 -5.53 23.27 -7.17
N ILE A 149 -5.12 22.14 -7.74
CA ILE A 149 -3.97 22.04 -8.66
C ILE A 149 -4.43 21.83 -10.10
N PRO A 150 -3.62 22.25 -11.10
CA PRO A 150 -3.76 21.76 -12.46
C PRO A 150 -3.64 20.23 -12.50
N ASN A 151 -4.45 19.58 -13.32
CA ASN A 151 -4.52 18.11 -13.41
C ASN A 151 -4.32 17.56 -14.83
N ASP A 152 -4.01 18.43 -15.79
CA ASP A 152 -3.64 18.03 -17.16
C ASP A 152 -2.26 17.36 -17.23
N ASN A 153 -1.32 17.77 -16.37
CA ASN A 153 0.05 17.26 -16.35
C ASN A 153 0.56 17.05 -14.91
N LEU A 154 0.07 15.99 -14.27
CA LEU A 154 0.51 15.62 -12.91
C LEU A 154 2.02 15.36 -12.83
N THR A 155 2.66 14.87 -13.89
CA THR A 155 4.13 14.69 -13.92
C THR A 155 4.87 16.02 -13.71
N TYR A 156 4.40 17.10 -14.32
CA TYR A 156 4.94 18.43 -14.09
C TYR A 156 4.73 18.86 -12.63
N ILE A 157 3.54 18.66 -12.06
CA ILE A 157 3.25 18.99 -10.66
C ILE A 157 4.19 18.26 -9.70
N LYS A 158 4.37 16.94 -9.89
CA LYS A 158 5.29 16.10 -9.10
C LYS A 158 6.72 16.62 -9.16
N ASN A 159 7.22 16.90 -10.36
CA ASN A 159 8.58 17.40 -10.55
C ASN A 159 8.76 18.79 -9.94
N SER A 160 7.76 19.67 -10.06
CA SER A 160 7.77 20.99 -9.43
C SER A 160 7.80 20.91 -7.90
N ALA A 161 7.03 19.99 -7.31
CA ALA A 161 7.05 19.73 -5.87
C ALA A 161 8.43 19.21 -5.40
N LEU A 162 9.00 18.22 -6.10
CA LEU A 162 10.32 17.65 -5.80
C LEU A 162 11.44 18.69 -5.94
N GLY A 163 11.34 19.57 -6.94
CA GLY A 163 12.28 20.68 -7.16
C GLY A 163 12.31 21.71 -6.02
N GLN A 164 11.37 21.65 -5.08
CA GLN A 164 11.34 22.51 -3.89
C GLN A 164 11.97 21.88 -2.64
N ALA A 165 12.60 20.71 -2.73
CA ALA A 165 13.30 20.07 -1.61
C ALA A 165 14.50 20.90 -1.11
N ASP A 166 15.30 21.46 -2.03
CA ASP A 166 16.38 22.39 -1.72
C ASP A 166 16.53 23.40 -2.88
N PRO A 167 15.71 24.47 -2.90
CA PRO A 167 15.73 25.41 -4.02
C PRO A 167 16.95 26.34 -3.99
N GLY A 168 17.79 26.28 -2.95
CA GLY A 168 19.07 27.00 -2.85
C GLY A 168 18.95 28.51 -2.63
N GLY A 169 17.75 29.05 -2.39
CA GLY A 169 17.55 30.46 -2.08
C GLY A 169 17.84 30.81 -0.63
N LEU A 170 18.17 32.08 -0.40
CA LEU A 170 18.56 32.61 0.93
C LEU A 170 17.49 32.43 2.02
N TYR A 171 16.22 32.33 1.62
CA TYR A 171 15.06 32.18 2.51
C TYR A 171 14.32 30.86 2.31
N ASP A 172 14.87 29.97 1.48
CA ASP A 172 14.23 28.71 1.16
C ASP A 172 14.47 27.69 2.26
N LEU A 173 13.45 26.90 2.51
CA LEU A 173 13.48 25.83 3.49
C LEU A 173 13.99 24.58 2.80
N ALA A 174 15.18 24.13 3.17
CA ALA A 174 15.65 22.80 2.81
C ALA A 174 14.81 21.74 3.55
N GLY A 175 14.38 20.72 2.84
CA GLY A 175 13.51 19.67 3.35
C GLY A 175 13.47 18.43 2.48
N GLU A 176 12.90 17.37 3.02
CA GLU A 176 12.61 16.14 2.29
C GLU A 176 11.23 16.27 1.65
N VAL A 177 11.15 16.04 0.34
CA VAL A 177 9.88 16.01 -0.40
C VAL A 177 9.60 14.57 -0.81
N ASN A 178 8.41 14.08 -0.43
CA ASN A 178 7.90 12.78 -0.83
C ASN A 178 6.70 12.98 -1.74
N VAL A 179 6.68 12.25 -2.86
CA VAL A 179 5.58 12.29 -3.82
C VAL A 179 5.16 10.86 -4.13
N GLU A 180 3.86 10.61 -4.03
CA GLU A 180 3.27 9.30 -4.31
C GLU A 180 2.00 9.47 -5.13
N GLU A 181 1.71 8.54 -6.03
CA GLU A 181 0.52 8.57 -6.87
C GLU A 181 -0.16 7.20 -6.90
N THR A 182 -1.48 7.19 -6.77
CA THR A 182 -2.35 6.01 -6.88
C THR A 182 -3.40 6.22 -7.97
N HIS A 183 -4.45 5.40 -8.01
CA HIS A 183 -5.53 5.55 -8.99
C HIS A 183 -6.25 6.89 -8.82
N ASN A 184 -6.73 7.17 -7.61
CA ASN A 184 -7.52 8.39 -7.36
C ASN A 184 -6.66 9.57 -6.89
N PHE A 185 -5.50 9.32 -6.27
CA PHE A 185 -4.82 10.35 -5.49
C PHE A 185 -3.40 10.66 -5.91
N LEU A 186 -3.04 11.94 -5.72
CA LEU A 186 -1.67 12.44 -5.71
C LEU A 186 -1.34 12.93 -4.30
N TYR A 187 -0.34 12.33 -3.67
CA TYR A 187 0.21 12.74 -2.38
C TYR A 187 1.48 13.56 -2.58
N ILE A 188 1.59 14.64 -1.83
CA ILE A 188 2.77 15.49 -1.74
C ILE A 188 3.03 15.79 -0.27
N GLY A 189 4.18 15.35 0.23
CA GLY A 189 4.65 15.59 1.58
C GLY A 189 5.95 16.39 1.59
N PHE A 190 6.09 17.30 2.54
CA PHE A 190 7.30 18.06 2.80
C PHE A 190 7.62 18.06 4.30
N ASP A 191 8.85 17.68 4.63
CA ASP A 191 9.42 17.70 5.97
C ASP A 191 10.67 18.59 5.98
N GLN A 192 10.61 19.74 6.65
CA GLN A 192 11.75 20.66 6.72
C GLN A 192 12.90 20.05 7.53
N ILE A 193 14.12 20.11 7.00
CA ILE A 193 15.36 19.77 7.72
C ILE A 193 15.55 20.78 8.87
N GLY A 194 15.72 20.28 10.09
CA GLY A 194 15.80 21.12 11.29
C GLY A 194 14.44 21.49 11.89
N GLY A 195 13.32 21.07 11.28
CA GLY A 195 12.11 20.71 12.01
C GLY A 195 11.13 21.82 12.41
N ASN A 196 10.85 22.81 11.56
CA ASN A 196 9.83 23.83 11.86
C ASN A 196 8.59 23.79 10.98
N GLN A 197 8.65 23.15 9.80
CA GLN A 197 7.51 22.96 8.91
C GLN A 197 7.37 21.50 8.50
N LYS A 198 6.12 21.02 8.54
CA LYS A 198 5.67 19.77 7.93
C LYS A 198 4.38 20.02 7.21
N THR A 199 4.26 19.60 5.96
CA THR A 199 3.05 19.82 5.16
C THR A 199 2.80 18.60 4.30
N TYR A 200 1.63 17.98 4.47
CA TYR A 200 1.20 16.79 3.75
C TYR A 200 -0.13 17.09 3.08
N MET A 201 -0.25 16.78 1.81
CA MET A 201 -1.42 17.10 0.99
C MET A 201 -1.76 15.93 0.08
N ILE A 202 -3.05 15.68 -0.09
CA ILE A 202 -3.58 14.67 -0.99
C ILE A 202 -4.60 15.35 -1.89
N TYR A 203 -4.38 15.23 -3.20
CA TYR A 203 -5.26 15.77 -4.23
C TYR A 203 -5.97 14.63 -4.95
N ASP A 204 -7.23 14.84 -5.31
CA ASP A 204 -7.91 14.01 -6.29
C ASP A 204 -7.33 14.30 -7.67
N LYS A 205 -6.91 13.25 -8.39
CA LYS A 205 -6.33 13.35 -9.73
C LYS A 205 -7.35 13.75 -10.79
N GLY A 206 -8.61 13.34 -10.62
CA GLY A 206 -9.69 13.59 -11.59
C GLY A 206 -10.07 15.07 -11.64
N THR A 207 -10.13 15.73 -10.49
CA THR A 207 -10.54 17.15 -10.39
C THR A 207 -9.39 18.11 -10.09
N GLY A 208 -8.30 17.63 -9.50
CA GLY A 208 -7.24 18.47 -8.92
C GLY A 208 -7.59 19.05 -7.55
N LEU A 209 -8.76 18.74 -6.98
CA LEU A 209 -9.19 19.27 -5.68
C LEU A 209 -8.40 18.64 -4.53
N LEU A 210 -8.09 19.44 -3.52
CA LEU A 210 -7.53 18.95 -2.28
C LEU A 210 -8.56 18.04 -1.58
N VAL A 211 -8.13 16.86 -1.16
CA VAL A 211 -8.94 15.83 -0.48
C VAL A 211 -8.59 15.78 1.01
N TRP A 212 -7.32 15.91 1.34
CA TRP A 212 -6.85 15.95 2.72
C TRP A 212 -5.57 16.77 2.80
N ALA A 213 -5.40 17.50 3.90
CA ALA A 213 -4.12 18.11 4.22
C ALA A 213 -3.86 18.13 5.73
N LYS A 214 -2.59 18.02 6.08
CA LYS A 214 -2.09 18.24 7.43
C LYS A 214 -0.84 19.08 7.36
N THR A 215 -0.83 20.20 8.06
CA THR A 215 0.30 21.11 8.10
C THR A 215 0.60 21.55 9.52
N SER A 216 1.88 21.66 9.85
CA SER A 216 2.34 22.20 11.12
C SER A 216 3.54 23.11 10.92
N VAL A 217 3.45 24.36 11.38
CA VAL A 217 4.50 25.38 11.20
C VAL A 217 4.66 26.24 12.45
N PHE A 218 5.84 26.26 13.08
CA PHE A 218 6.13 27.08 14.27
C PHE A 218 5.05 27.03 15.37
N GLY A 219 4.47 25.85 15.60
CA GLY A 219 3.41 25.66 16.59
C GLY A 219 2.00 25.92 16.08
N TYR A 220 1.79 26.38 14.85
CA TYR A 220 0.52 26.25 14.13
C TYR A 220 0.31 24.79 13.69
N LEU A 221 -0.94 24.32 13.75
CA LEU A 221 -1.37 23.02 13.29
C LEU A 221 -2.75 23.16 12.64
N LEU A 222 -2.90 22.62 11.45
CA LEU A 222 -4.17 22.48 10.74
C LEU A 222 -4.24 21.10 10.10
N GLU A 223 -5.35 20.40 10.31
CA GLU A 223 -5.67 19.17 9.58
C GLU A 223 -7.11 19.26 9.06
N ILE A 224 -7.27 19.03 7.75
CA ILE A 224 -8.52 19.17 7.03
C ILE A 224 -8.80 17.97 6.13
N ARG A 225 -10.08 17.63 5.98
CA ARG A 225 -10.56 16.57 5.08
C ARG A 225 -11.76 17.08 4.27
N SER A 226 -11.70 16.91 2.96
CA SER A 226 -12.77 17.27 2.03
C SER A 226 -14.01 16.39 2.25
N LEU A 227 -15.19 17.00 2.09
CA LEU A 227 -16.47 16.32 1.99
C LEU A 227 -16.95 16.18 0.54
N ASN A 228 -16.15 16.63 -0.42
CA ASN A 228 -16.52 16.76 -1.82
C ASN A 228 -15.94 15.66 -2.72
N PHE A 229 -15.07 14.79 -2.19
CA PHE A 229 -14.55 13.68 -2.96
C PHE A 229 -15.62 12.60 -3.16
N THR A 230 -15.77 12.16 -4.40
CA THR A 230 -16.59 11.01 -4.78
C THR A 230 -15.73 10.03 -5.55
N MET A 231 -15.78 8.76 -5.16
CA MET A 231 -15.12 7.69 -5.89
C MET A 231 -15.95 7.31 -7.13
N ASP A 232 -15.29 6.88 -8.20
CA ASP A 232 -15.95 6.30 -9.37
C ASP A 232 -16.79 5.08 -8.98
N ASP A 233 -17.79 4.76 -9.80
CA ASP A 233 -18.62 3.58 -9.66
C ASP A 233 -18.13 2.40 -10.50
N ARG A 234 -17.20 2.62 -11.43
CA ARG A 234 -16.73 1.60 -12.39
C ARG A 234 -15.24 1.37 -12.29
N PHE A 235 -14.87 0.10 -12.15
CA PHE A 235 -13.48 -0.33 -12.03
C PHE A 235 -13.18 -1.41 -13.05
N ILE A 236 -12.06 -1.27 -13.76
CA ILE A 236 -11.60 -2.25 -14.74
C ILE A 236 -10.27 -2.80 -14.26
N TYR A 237 -10.21 -4.10 -14.00
CA TYR A 237 -8.98 -4.80 -13.65
C TYR A 237 -8.46 -5.55 -14.87
N ASN A 238 -7.22 -5.28 -15.25
CA ASN A 238 -6.53 -6.02 -16.28
C ASN A 238 -5.90 -7.27 -15.66
N VAL A 239 -6.20 -8.43 -16.24
CA VAL A 239 -5.68 -9.72 -15.78
C VAL A 239 -4.28 -9.92 -16.34
N ILE A 240 -3.30 -10.02 -15.46
CA ILE A 240 -1.89 -10.23 -15.80
C ILE A 240 -1.63 -11.72 -15.97
N GLN A 241 -2.05 -12.52 -14.98
CA GLN A 241 -1.91 -13.97 -15.00
C GLN A 241 -3.22 -14.61 -14.54
N PHE A 242 -3.54 -15.75 -15.15
CA PHE A 242 -4.68 -16.54 -14.74
C PHE A 242 -4.43 -18.03 -15.01
N SER A 243 -4.74 -18.87 -14.04
CA SER A 243 -4.77 -20.31 -14.21
C SER A 243 -5.82 -20.96 -13.30
N GLY A 244 -6.36 -22.09 -13.76
CA GLY A 244 -7.48 -22.76 -13.11
C GLY A 244 -8.83 -22.25 -13.62
N ALA A 245 -9.82 -23.14 -13.73
CA ALA A 245 -11.22 -22.74 -13.89
C ALA A 245 -11.86 -22.81 -12.49
N THR A 246 -12.71 -21.85 -12.15
CA THR A 246 -13.39 -21.87 -10.85
C THR A 246 -14.90 -21.76 -11.04
N SER A 247 -15.63 -22.41 -10.14
CA SER A 247 -17.07 -22.34 -10.06
C SER A 247 -17.45 -21.23 -9.09
N TRP A 248 -18.41 -20.41 -9.48
CA TRP A 248 -19.02 -19.40 -8.63
C TRP A 248 -20.12 -20.03 -7.80
N TYR A 249 -19.98 -19.99 -6.48
CA TYR A 249 -21.04 -20.38 -5.55
C TYR A 249 -21.53 -19.14 -4.82
N ASN A 250 -22.84 -18.94 -4.78
CA ASN A 250 -23.41 -17.92 -3.90
C ASN A 250 -23.25 -18.33 -2.43
N LEU A 251 -23.57 -17.42 -1.52
CA LEU A 251 -23.41 -17.63 -0.07
C LEU A 251 -24.32 -18.73 0.53
N THR A 252 -25.29 -19.25 -0.25
CA THR A 252 -26.10 -20.42 0.10
C THR A 252 -25.54 -21.74 -0.48
N PHE A 253 -24.31 -21.71 -1.01
CA PHE A 253 -23.65 -22.80 -1.72
C PHE A 253 -24.37 -23.26 -3.00
N GLY A 254 -25.22 -22.41 -3.58
CA GLY A 254 -25.82 -22.62 -4.90
C GLY A 254 -24.83 -22.27 -6.00
N LEU A 255 -24.65 -23.17 -6.97
CA LEU A 255 -23.81 -22.93 -8.14
C LEU A 255 -24.48 -21.90 -9.06
N GLU A 256 -23.80 -20.78 -9.31
CA GLU A 256 -24.23 -19.72 -10.24
C GLU A 256 -23.63 -19.92 -11.64
N GLY A 257 -22.49 -20.62 -11.73
CA GLY A 257 -21.86 -21.03 -12.98
C GLY A 257 -20.35 -21.13 -12.87
N ASP A 258 -19.69 -21.51 -13.96
CA ASP A 258 -18.23 -21.52 -14.04
C ASP A 258 -17.75 -20.25 -14.74
N TRP A 259 -16.68 -19.66 -14.22
CA TRP A 259 -16.04 -18.50 -14.82
C TRP A 259 -14.57 -18.79 -15.13
N ARG A 260 -14.09 -18.14 -16.19
CA ARG A 260 -12.68 -18.16 -16.60
C ARG A 260 -12.31 -16.86 -17.27
N THR A 261 -11.02 -16.58 -17.27
CA THR A 261 -10.40 -15.51 -18.06
C THR A 261 -9.04 -16.01 -18.57
N SER A 262 -8.20 -15.09 -19.03
CA SER A 262 -6.85 -15.38 -19.49
C SER A 262 -5.95 -14.18 -19.18
N ALA A 263 -4.64 -14.36 -19.31
CA ALA A 263 -3.73 -13.21 -19.42
C ALA A 263 -4.24 -12.26 -20.53
N GLY A 264 -4.24 -10.96 -20.23
CA GLY A 264 -4.83 -9.92 -21.08
C GLY A 264 -6.36 -9.87 -21.09
N GLY A 265 -7.04 -10.66 -20.27
CA GLY A 265 -8.48 -10.55 -19.98
C GLY A 265 -8.79 -9.38 -19.04
N GLN A 266 -10.06 -9.19 -18.72
CA GLN A 266 -10.51 -8.10 -17.84
C GLN A 266 -11.57 -8.55 -16.84
N ILE A 267 -11.56 -7.97 -15.65
CA ILE A 267 -12.65 -8.05 -14.67
C ILE A 267 -13.18 -6.64 -14.48
N LYS A 268 -14.43 -6.40 -14.89
CA LYS A 268 -15.09 -5.11 -14.74
C LYS A 268 -16.09 -5.18 -13.59
N LEU A 269 -16.09 -4.14 -12.78
CA LEU A 269 -16.98 -3.98 -11.65
C LEU A 269 -17.75 -2.69 -11.77
N ASN A 270 -19.00 -2.73 -11.34
CA ASN A 270 -19.87 -1.56 -11.22
C ASN A 270 -20.45 -1.54 -9.81
N LEU A 271 -20.02 -0.61 -8.96
CA LEU A 271 -20.48 -0.44 -7.59
C LEU A 271 -21.95 -0.03 -7.59
N THR A 272 -22.82 -0.91 -7.08
CA THR A 272 -24.27 -0.71 -7.00
C THR A 272 -24.71 -0.05 -5.69
N GLY A 273 -23.81 0.05 -4.71
CA GLY A 273 -24.03 0.73 -3.45
C GLY A 273 -23.43 0.01 -2.25
N PHE A 274 -23.79 0.48 -1.07
CA PHE A 274 -23.44 -0.11 0.22
C PHE A 274 -24.70 -0.62 0.89
N TYR A 275 -24.72 -1.90 1.24
CA TYR A 275 -25.87 -2.57 1.84
C TYR A 275 -25.40 -3.47 2.98
N ASP A 276 -26.32 -3.85 3.86
CA ASP A 276 -26.04 -4.87 4.87
C ASP A 276 -25.60 -6.18 4.20
N LYS A 277 -24.76 -6.94 4.90
CA LYS A 277 -24.35 -8.28 4.52
C LYS A 277 -25.55 -9.16 4.22
N ASP A 278 -25.35 -10.09 3.30
CA ASP A 278 -26.26 -11.22 3.19
C ASP A 278 -26.29 -11.98 4.54
N PRO A 279 -27.46 -12.36 5.06
CA PRO A 279 -27.56 -13.14 6.30
C PRO A 279 -26.78 -14.47 6.29
N ASN A 280 -26.42 -14.97 5.09
CA ASN A 280 -25.59 -16.15 4.90
C ASN A 280 -24.09 -15.83 4.75
N ASP A 281 -23.67 -14.57 4.86
CA ASP A 281 -22.26 -14.19 5.01
C ASP A 281 -21.82 -14.35 6.48
N TRP A 282 -21.81 -15.59 6.97
CA TRP A 282 -21.51 -15.92 8.37
C TRP A 282 -20.03 -15.84 8.72
N GLY A 283 -19.16 -15.74 7.71
CA GLY A 283 -17.71 -15.71 7.87
C GLY A 283 -17.20 -14.29 8.04
N ASN A 284 -17.50 -13.39 7.10
CA ASN A 284 -16.72 -12.17 6.92
C ASN A 284 -16.64 -11.24 8.15
N VAL A 285 -15.43 -10.87 8.55
CA VAL A 285 -15.16 -9.98 9.71
C VAL A 285 -15.27 -8.48 9.43
N ILE A 286 -15.45 -8.07 8.17
CA ILE A 286 -15.61 -6.64 7.82
C ILE A 286 -17.04 -6.19 8.12
N ASP A 287 -17.27 -5.21 8.99
CA ASP A 287 -18.62 -4.80 9.42
C ASP A 287 -19.52 -4.23 8.31
N ASP A 288 -20.84 -4.28 8.56
CA ASP A 288 -21.84 -3.60 7.75
C ASP A 288 -21.75 -2.07 7.84
N PRO A 289 -22.15 -1.34 6.78
CA PRO A 289 -22.53 -1.86 5.46
C PRO A 289 -21.32 -2.23 4.60
N ILE A 290 -21.48 -3.20 3.71
CA ILE A 290 -20.44 -3.64 2.77
C ILE A 290 -20.76 -3.21 1.33
N PRO A 291 -19.78 -3.09 0.43
CA PRO A 291 -20.01 -2.70 -0.95
C PRO A 291 -20.56 -3.87 -1.79
N TRP A 292 -21.39 -3.54 -2.78
CA TRP A 292 -22.00 -4.49 -3.71
C TRP A 292 -21.73 -4.08 -5.15
N PHE A 293 -21.55 -5.05 -6.04
CA PHE A 293 -21.16 -4.80 -7.42
C PHE A 293 -21.92 -5.66 -8.42
N ASP A 294 -22.14 -5.12 -9.61
CA ASP A 294 -22.24 -5.97 -10.80
C ASP A 294 -20.83 -6.30 -11.29
N ILE A 295 -20.62 -7.53 -11.75
CA ILE A 295 -19.33 -8.03 -12.24
C ILE A 295 -19.48 -8.57 -13.67
N GLU A 296 -18.56 -8.19 -14.55
CA GLU A 296 -18.36 -8.76 -15.88
C GLU A 296 -16.92 -9.27 -16.01
N ILE A 297 -16.75 -10.56 -16.34
CA ILE A 297 -15.44 -11.18 -16.58
C ILE A 297 -15.29 -11.44 -18.07
N LEU A 298 -14.24 -10.88 -18.66
CA LEU A 298 -13.90 -11.00 -20.06
C LEU A 298 -12.66 -11.88 -20.24
N ASP A 299 -12.74 -12.80 -21.19
CA ASP A 299 -11.65 -13.68 -21.61
C ASP A 299 -10.98 -13.13 -22.86
N ASN A 300 -9.66 -13.30 -22.98
CA ASN A 300 -8.88 -12.86 -24.13
C ASN A 300 -8.09 -14.02 -24.77
N SER A 301 -8.50 -15.27 -24.56
CA SER A 301 -7.77 -16.44 -25.09
C SER A 301 -7.73 -16.47 -26.63
N SER A 302 -8.70 -15.83 -27.30
CA SER A 302 -8.73 -15.67 -28.76
C SER A 302 -8.03 -14.41 -29.30
N GLY A 303 -7.42 -13.61 -28.43
CA GLY A 303 -6.86 -12.28 -28.80
C GLY A 303 -7.93 -11.20 -29.03
N ILE A 304 -9.18 -11.48 -28.66
CA ILE A 304 -10.30 -10.54 -28.66
C ILE A 304 -11.00 -10.69 -27.31
N LEU A 305 -11.21 -9.59 -26.61
CA LEU A 305 -11.98 -9.57 -25.37
C LEU A 305 -13.42 -10.01 -25.64
N SER A 306 -13.85 -11.06 -24.95
CA SER A 306 -15.21 -11.57 -25.04
C SER A 306 -15.76 -11.85 -23.65
N THR A 307 -17.00 -11.43 -23.40
CA THR A 307 -17.68 -11.68 -22.13
C THR A 307 -17.80 -13.18 -21.89
N ASN A 308 -17.21 -13.66 -20.81
CA ASN A 308 -17.29 -15.06 -20.39
C ASN A 308 -18.36 -15.25 -19.32
N PHE A 309 -18.44 -14.33 -18.36
CA PHE A 309 -19.27 -14.49 -17.17
C PHE A 309 -19.76 -13.14 -16.66
N THR A 310 -20.99 -13.08 -16.17
CA THR A 310 -21.60 -11.86 -15.62
C THR A 310 -22.51 -12.21 -14.46
N LEU A 311 -22.42 -11.45 -13.38
CA LEU A 311 -23.36 -11.51 -12.26
C LEU A 311 -23.72 -10.09 -11.83
N SER A 312 -24.93 -9.93 -11.30
CA SER A 312 -25.41 -8.66 -10.78
C SER A 312 -25.51 -8.70 -9.27
N ASN A 313 -25.27 -7.54 -8.65
CA ASN A 313 -25.48 -7.28 -7.24
C ASN A 313 -24.87 -8.36 -6.33
N LYS A 314 -23.54 -8.51 -6.38
CA LYS A 314 -22.76 -9.39 -5.53
C LYS A 314 -21.99 -8.59 -4.49
N SER A 315 -22.06 -9.02 -3.24
CA SER A 315 -21.35 -8.35 -2.16
C SER A 315 -19.84 -8.49 -2.33
N SER A 316 -19.07 -7.53 -1.82
CA SER A 316 -17.59 -7.58 -1.85
C SER A 316 -17.05 -8.87 -1.25
N SER A 317 -17.74 -9.42 -0.26
CA SER A 317 -17.41 -10.69 0.40
C SER A 317 -17.63 -11.89 -0.51
N GLU A 318 -18.74 -11.96 -1.25
CA GLU A 318 -18.97 -13.01 -2.24
C GLU A 318 -17.94 -12.95 -3.38
N LEU A 319 -17.62 -11.73 -3.84
CA LEU A 319 -16.56 -11.51 -4.82
C LEU A 319 -15.19 -11.97 -4.27
N SER A 320 -14.89 -11.59 -3.02
CA SER A 320 -13.66 -11.95 -2.32
C SER A 320 -13.48 -13.46 -2.23
N TRP A 321 -14.52 -14.19 -1.85
CA TRP A 321 -14.49 -15.65 -1.82
C TRP A 321 -14.30 -16.25 -3.21
N SER A 322 -15.04 -15.76 -4.20
CA SER A 322 -15.04 -16.32 -5.56
C SER A 322 -13.73 -16.07 -6.31
N LEU A 323 -13.03 -14.99 -5.97
CA LEU A 323 -11.75 -14.59 -6.57
C LEU A 323 -10.56 -14.79 -5.64
N ILE A 324 -10.78 -15.38 -4.46
CA ILE A 324 -9.77 -15.62 -3.43
C ILE A 324 -9.01 -14.32 -3.06
N LEU A 325 -9.72 -13.22 -2.82
CA LEU A 325 -9.18 -11.90 -2.46
C LEU A 325 -9.22 -11.70 -0.94
N GLY A 326 -8.67 -12.65 -0.20
CA GLY A 326 -8.68 -12.66 1.25
C GLY A 326 -8.26 -14.02 1.80
N HIS A 327 -8.35 -14.19 3.11
CA HIS A 327 -8.01 -15.44 3.79
C HIS A 327 -8.93 -15.67 4.97
N ASN A 328 -9.30 -16.93 5.22
CA ASN A 328 -10.25 -17.30 6.25
C ASN A 328 -11.49 -16.39 6.21
N ASN A 329 -11.80 -15.67 7.28
CA ASN A 329 -12.92 -14.73 7.29
C ASN A 329 -12.53 -13.28 6.96
N PHE A 330 -11.26 -12.98 6.74
CA PHE A 330 -10.85 -11.66 6.26
C PHE A 330 -11.05 -11.60 4.74
N GLN A 331 -12.24 -11.13 4.33
CA GLN A 331 -12.72 -11.16 2.94
C GLN A 331 -13.03 -9.75 2.42
N PRO A 332 -11.99 -8.90 2.24
CA PRO A 332 -12.15 -7.50 1.86
C PRO A 332 -12.67 -7.27 0.44
N GLY A 333 -12.39 -8.18 -0.50
CA GLY A 333 -12.84 -8.08 -1.88
C GLY A 333 -12.21 -6.90 -2.63
N PHE A 334 -13.03 -6.06 -3.25
CA PHE A 334 -12.54 -4.94 -4.08
C PHE A 334 -12.55 -3.59 -3.38
N LEU A 335 -13.21 -3.49 -2.23
CA LEU A 335 -13.34 -2.25 -1.50
C LEU A 335 -13.47 -2.52 0.01
N ILE A 336 -12.57 -1.94 0.81
CA ILE A 336 -12.57 -2.04 2.27
C ILE A 336 -13.31 -0.82 2.86
N PRO A 337 -14.56 -0.95 3.34
CA PRO A 337 -15.36 0.19 3.81
C PRO A 337 -14.85 0.84 5.09
N ILE A 338 -14.02 0.12 5.86
CA ILE A 338 -13.46 0.57 7.14
C ILE A 338 -12.01 1.05 7.03
N ILE A 339 -11.53 1.37 5.83
CA ILE A 339 -10.12 1.69 5.59
C ILE A 339 -9.64 2.90 6.41
N ASP A 340 -10.55 3.83 6.71
CA ASP A 340 -10.38 4.98 7.59
C ASP A 340 -9.84 4.58 8.98
N ASN A 341 -10.11 3.33 9.41
CA ASN A 341 -9.57 2.71 10.60
C ASN A 341 -8.60 1.59 10.24
N LEU A 342 -7.45 1.98 9.71
CA LEU A 342 -6.41 1.06 9.26
C LEU A 342 -5.92 0.10 10.36
N THR A 343 -5.87 0.57 11.61
CA THR A 343 -5.53 -0.29 12.77
C THR A 343 -6.52 -1.44 12.90
N LYS A 344 -7.82 -1.18 12.76
CA LYS A 344 -8.84 -2.22 12.79
C LYS A 344 -8.68 -3.20 11.62
N VAL A 345 -8.44 -2.71 10.40
CA VAL A 345 -8.20 -3.57 9.22
C VAL A 345 -7.04 -4.53 9.47
N LYS A 346 -5.90 -4.03 9.98
CA LYS A 346 -4.72 -4.85 10.29
C LYS A 346 -5.02 -5.89 11.37
N ASN A 347 -5.71 -5.50 12.44
CA ASN A 347 -6.06 -6.42 13.51
C ASN A 347 -6.96 -7.55 13.00
N LEU A 348 -7.99 -7.22 12.21
CA LEU A 348 -8.88 -8.22 11.62
C LEU A 348 -8.11 -9.20 10.71
N ALA A 349 -7.20 -8.69 9.86
CA ALA A 349 -6.37 -9.53 9.00
C ALA A 349 -5.45 -10.46 9.82
N LEU A 350 -4.85 -9.96 10.91
CA LEU A 350 -3.99 -10.74 11.81
C LEU A 350 -4.74 -11.78 12.62
N GLU A 351 -5.90 -11.43 13.18
CA GLU A 351 -6.75 -12.36 13.94
C GLU A 351 -7.16 -13.54 13.06
N GLU A 352 -7.55 -13.24 11.83
CA GLU A 352 -7.92 -14.24 10.83
C GLU A 352 -6.72 -14.99 10.24
N ALA A 353 -5.47 -14.65 10.54
CA ALA A 353 -4.32 -15.44 10.11
C ALA A 353 -4.27 -16.84 10.75
N SER A 354 -5.02 -17.05 11.85
CA SER A 354 -5.06 -18.29 12.62
C SER A 354 -6.42 -19.03 12.56
N GLY A 355 -7.25 -18.69 11.57
CA GLY A 355 -8.60 -19.22 11.39
C GLY A 355 -8.65 -20.67 10.89
N PHE A 356 -9.45 -20.93 9.84
CA PHE A 356 -9.61 -22.28 9.26
C PHE A 356 -8.28 -22.86 8.74
N VAL A 357 -7.45 -22.01 8.13
CA VAL A 357 -6.05 -22.28 7.83
C VAL A 357 -5.15 -21.32 8.58
N SER A 358 -3.98 -21.80 8.99
CA SER A 358 -2.97 -20.92 9.62
C SER A 358 -2.02 -20.37 8.56
N GLY A 359 -1.69 -19.09 8.66
CA GLY A 359 -0.76 -18.41 7.77
C GLY A 359 -0.01 -17.26 8.44
N LEU A 360 0.93 -16.68 7.72
CA LEU A 360 1.65 -15.47 8.10
C LEU A 360 1.00 -14.30 7.39
N VAL A 361 0.67 -13.25 8.16
CA VAL A 361 0.21 -11.98 7.60
C VAL A 361 1.28 -10.92 7.78
N SER A 362 1.57 -10.17 6.73
CA SER A 362 2.46 -9.01 6.76
C SER A 362 1.81 -7.80 6.11
N PHE A 363 2.29 -6.61 6.48
CA PHE A 363 1.82 -5.34 5.98
C PHE A 363 3.00 -4.51 5.48
N GLU A 364 2.84 -3.91 4.31
CA GLU A 364 3.73 -2.86 3.80
C GLU A 364 2.88 -1.64 3.51
N GLU A 365 3.39 -0.45 3.84
CA GLU A 365 2.61 0.77 3.78
C GLU A 365 3.39 1.91 3.19
N THR A 366 2.70 2.66 2.35
CA THR A 366 3.12 3.98 1.88
C THR A 366 2.18 5.05 2.46
N HIS A 367 2.24 6.28 1.96
CA HIS A 367 1.29 7.32 2.36
C HIS A 367 -0.10 7.08 1.80
N LEU A 368 -0.22 6.59 0.56
CA LEU A 368 -1.51 6.38 -0.09
C LEU A 368 -1.99 4.92 -0.08
N THR A 369 -1.15 3.94 0.25
CA THR A 369 -1.52 2.53 0.09
C THR A 369 -1.11 1.64 1.25
N ILE A 370 -1.77 0.48 1.34
CA ILE A 370 -1.40 -0.64 2.20
C ILE A 370 -1.40 -1.92 1.37
N ARG A 371 -0.30 -2.66 1.44
CA ARG A 371 -0.22 -4.05 1.00
C ARG A 371 -0.55 -4.95 2.18
N ILE A 372 -1.44 -5.90 1.97
CA ILE A 372 -1.78 -6.97 2.91
C ILE A 372 -1.37 -8.28 2.24
N SER A 373 -0.47 -9.01 2.89
CA SER A 373 0.03 -10.30 2.42
C SER A 373 -0.41 -11.41 3.36
N PHE A 374 -0.82 -12.54 2.81
CA PHE A 374 -1.13 -13.77 3.54
C PHE A 374 -0.43 -14.96 2.88
N ASP A 375 0.39 -15.68 3.64
CA ASP A 375 1.06 -16.90 3.21
C ASP A 375 0.66 -18.06 4.13
N GLN A 376 -0.10 -19.03 3.61
CA GLN A 376 -0.54 -20.19 4.38
C GLN A 376 0.64 -21.08 4.77
N ILE A 377 0.72 -21.44 6.05
CA ILE A 377 1.67 -22.42 6.56
C ILE A 377 1.39 -23.78 5.93
N GLY A 378 2.41 -24.37 5.30
CA GLY A 378 2.28 -25.63 4.56
C GLY A 378 1.94 -25.48 3.07
N GLY A 379 1.88 -24.25 2.54
CA GLY A 379 1.94 -23.99 1.09
C GLY A 379 0.63 -24.16 0.31
N GLY A 380 -0.53 -23.92 0.93
CA GLY A 380 -1.84 -24.09 0.28
C GLY A 380 -2.41 -22.85 -0.41
N GLN A 381 -2.21 -21.67 0.18
CA GLN A 381 -2.72 -20.38 -0.29
C GLN A 381 -1.65 -19.30 -0.13
N ARG A 382 -1.54 -18.41 -1.12
CA ARG A 382 -0.84 -17.14 -1.03
C ARG A 382 -1.72 -16.04 -1.60
N THR A 383 -1.89 -14.95 -0.87
CA THR A 383 -2.73 -13.83 -1.31
C THR A 383 -2.05 -12.53 -0.95
N TYR A 384 -1.76 -11.71 -1.96
CA TYR A 384 -1.18 -10.39 -1.83
C TYR A 384 -2.15 -9.38 -2.43
N MET A 385 -2.47 -8.33 -1.69
CA MET A 385 -3.42 -7.31 -2.13
C MET A 385 -2.89 -5.92 -1.77
N ILE A 386 -3.00 -4.97 -2.69
CA ILE A 386 -2.69 -3.56 -2.45
C ILE A 386 -3.99 -2.77 -2.49
N TYR A 387 -4.27 -2.03 -1.42
CA TYR A 387 -5.42 -1.15 -1.28
C TYR A 387 -5.01 0.31 -1.16
N GLU A 388 -5.81 1.20 -1.74
CA GLU A 388 -5.70 2.65 -1.54
C GLU A 388 -6.30 3.04 -0.17
N LYS A 389 -5.53 3.73 0.68
CA LYS A 389 -5.87 4.01 2.09
C LYS A 389 -7.05 4.96 2.29
N HIS A 390 -7.36 5.80 1.30
CA HIS A 390 -8.39 6.84 1.43
C HIS A 390 -9.77 6.43 0.87
N THR A 391 -9.79 5.43 0.01
CA THR A 391 -11.03 4.87 -0.58
C THR A 391 -11.28 3.43 -0.15
N GLY A 392 -10.22 2.69 0.17
CA GLY A 392 -10.25 1.26 0.42
C GLY A 392 -10.27 0.45 -0.87
N LEU A 393 -10.07 1.07 -2.04
CA LEU A 393 -10.16 0.44 -3.35
C LEU A 393 -8.97 -0.50 -3.57
N LEU A 394 -9.25 -1.73 -4.03
CA LEU A 394 -8.22 -2.67 -4.44
C LEU A 394 -7.52 -2.14 -5.70
N LEU A 395 -6.22 -1.92 -5.63
CA LEU A 395 -5.40 -1.44 -6.74
C LEU A 395 -4.72 -2.60 -7.49
N TRP A 396 -4.35 -3.65 -6.77
CA TRP A 396 -3.69 -4.83 -7.33
C TRP A 396 -3.92 -6.04 -6.44
N ALA A 397 -4.00 -7.22 -7.04
CA ALA A 397 -4.05 -8.49 -6.31
C ALA A 397 -3.26 -9.58 -7.04
N ASN A 398 -2.62 -10.44 -6.25
CA ASN A 398 -2.03 -11.69 -6.70
C ASN A 398 -2.40 -12.78 -5.70
N SER A 399 -3.26 -13.70 -6.12
CA SER A 399 -3.76 -14.78 -5.27
C SER A 399 -3.58 -16.13 -5.94
N SER A 400 -3.15 -17.12 -5.17
CA SER A 400 -2.95 -18.49 -5.62
C SER A 400 -3.41 -19.47 -4.55
N VAL A 401 -4.13 -20.52 -4.98
CA VAL A 401 -4.56 -21.64 -4.13
C VAL A 401 -4.54 -22.90 -4.96
N SER A 402 -3.67 -23.85 -4.61
CA SER A 402 -3.53 -25.11 -5.37
C SER A 402 -3.33 -24.87 -6.88
N GLY A 403 -4.31 -25.19 -7.73
CA GLY A 403 -4.23 -24.97 -9.19
C GLY A 403 -4.78 -23.63 -9.67
N TYR A 404 -5.28 -22.80 -8.76
CA TYR A 404 -5.80 -21.46 -9.07
C TYR A 404 -4.68 -20.42 -8.94
N LEU A 405 -4.64 -19.50 -9.91
CA LEU A 405 -3.84 -18.29 -9.88
C LEU A 405 -4.65 -17.16 -10.50
N LEU A 406 -4.70 -16.01 -9.83
CA LEU A 406 -5.21 -14.76 -10.38
C LEU A 406 -4.25 -13.64 -9.98
N GLU A 407 -3.65 -13.02 -10.98
CA GLU A 407 -2.95 -11.75 -10.83
C GLU A 407 -3.66 -10.69 -11.67
N MET A 408 -4.01 -9.57 -11.06
CA MET A 408 -4.71 -8.48 -11.74
C MET A 408 -4.32 -7.11 -11.17
N THR A 409 -4.40 -6.10 -12.02
CA THR A 409 -4.14 -4.69 -11.65
C THR A 409 -5.30 -3.81 -12.10
N LEU A 410 -5.66 -2.83 -11.30
CA LEU A 410 -6.62 -1.80 -11.69
C LEU A 410 -6.07 -1.03 -12.90
N GLU A 411 -6.94 -0.65 -13.82
CA GLU A 411 -6.57 0.10 -15.02
C GLU A 411 -5.83 1.39 -14.64
N ASN A 412 -4.75 1.67 -15.36
CA ASN A 412 -3.84 2.79 -15.14
C ASN A 412 -3.10 2.80 -13.78
N TYR A 413 -3.17 1.72 -12.99
CA TYR A 413 -2.33 1.53 -11.81
C TYR A 413 -1.11 0.67 -12.14
N ILE A 414 0.07 1.12 -11.68
CA ILE A 414 1.33 0.39 -11.77
C ILE A 414 1.77 0.07 -10.34
N PRO A 415 1.79 -1.21 -9.93
CA PRO A 415 2.31 -1.61 -8.63
C PRO A 415 3.78 -1.18 -8.47
N TRP A 416 4.17 -0.73 -7.27
CA TRP A 416 5.53 -0.23 -7.01
C TRP A 416 6.61 -1.33 -7.05
N GLU A 417 6.21 -2.61 -6.99
CA GLU A 417 7.09 -3.74 -7.28
C GLU A 417 6.53 -4.54 -8.46
N PRO A 418 7.29 -4.70 -9.56
CA PRO A 418 7.03 -5.79 -10.49
C PRO A 418 7.30 -7.09 -9.73
N SER A 419 6.34 -8.02 -9.77
CA SER A 419 6.50 -9.39 -9.28
C SER A 419 7.66 -10.08 -10.00
N GLY A 420 8.89 -9.86 -9.52
CA GLY A 420 10.09 -10.58 -9.93
C GLY A 420 10.19 -11.95 -9.26
N GLU A 421 9.35 -12.23 -8.27
CA GLU A 421 9.07 -13.60 -7.88
C GLU A 421 7.87 -14.06 -8.70
N ASP A 422 8.14 -14.74 -9.83
CA ASP A 422 7.20 -15.75 -10.33
C ASP A 422 6.76 -16.53 -9.10
N ILE A 423 5.49 -16.46 -8.72
CA ILE A 423 4.97 -17.41 -7.73
C ILE A 423 5.03 -18.74 -8.47
N PRO A 424 5.99 -19.64 -8.18
CA PRO A 424 5.97 -20.92 -8.85
C PRO A 424 4.62 -21.55 -8.49
N PRO A 425 3.91 -22.16 -9.45
CA PRO A 425 2.70 -22.90 -9.14
C PRO A 425 3.00 -23.81 -7.95
N PRO A 426 2.15 -23.83 -6.91
CA PRO A 426 2.48 -24.47 -5.65
C PRO A 426 2.96 -25.88 -5.94
N ASP A 427 4.10 -26.23 -5.34
CA ASP A 427 4.79 -27.50 -5.52
C ASP A 427 3.76 -28.61 -5.67
N ASN A 428 3.66 -29.16 -6.87
CA ASN A 428 2.69 -30.20 -7.13
C ASN A 428 3.11 -31.40 -6.28
N LEU A 429 2.45 -31.56 -5.13
CA LEU A 429 2.76 -32.57 -4.12
C LEU A 429 2.83 -33.95 -4.78
N PHE A 430 1.99 -34.18 -5.81
CA PHE A 430 2.01 -35.40 -6.61
C PHE A 430 3.32 -35.60 -7.36
N LEU A 431 3.90 -34.57 -7.99
CA LEU A 431 5.21 -34.66 -8.65
C LEU A 431 6.35 -34.87 -7.64
N LYS A 432 6.27 -34.25 -6.45
CA LYS A 432 7.22 -34.47 -5.34
C LYS A 432 7.16 -35.93 -4.85
N PHE A 433 5.96 -36.52 -4.80
CA PHE A 433 5.75 -37.92 -4.40
C PHE A 433 5.83 -38.95 -5.54
N LEU A 434 5.82 -38.53 -6.81
CA LEU A 434 5.81 -39.41 -7.98
C LEU A 434 6.99 -40.40 -8.00
N PRO A 435 8.24 -40.01 -7.69
CA PRO A 435 9.35 -40.96 -7.59
C PRO A 435 9.11 -42.02 -6.51
N TYR A 436 8.54 -41.64 -5.37
CA TYR A 436 8.23 -42.55 -4.27
C TYR A 436 7.12 -43.52 -4.63
N ILE A 437 6.06 -43.05 -5.29
CA ILE A 437 4.96 -43.89 -5.78
C ILE A 437 5.51 -44.91 -6.79
N ILE A 438 6.39 -44.49 -7.71
CA ILE A 438 7.03 -45.36 -8.70
C ILE A 438 7.91 -46.41 -8.00
N ILE A 439 8.78 -46.01 -7.08
CA ILE A 439 9.68 -46.92 -6.35
C ILE A 439 8.89 -47.93 -5.51
N THR A 440 7.85 -47.47 -4.80
CA THR A 440 7.01 -48.32 -3.96
C THR A 440 6.24 -49.33 -4.81
N SER A 441 5.68 -48.88 -5.93
CA SER A 441 4.95 -49.73 -6.88
C SER A 441 5.86 -50.79 -7.51
N LEU A 442 7.05 -50.40 -7.97
CA LEU A 442 8.08 -51.32 -8.49
C LEU A 442 8.52 -52.34 -7.43
N SER A 443 8.70 -51.90 -6.18
CA SER A 443 9.08 -52.77 -5.07
C SER A 443 7.99 -53.81 -4.78
N ILE A 444 6.72 -53.40 -4.75
CA ILE A 444 5.57 -54.30 -4.56
C ILE A 444 5.49 -55.31 -5.71
N ILE A 445 5.66 -54.86 -6.96
CA ILE A 445 5.64 -55.74 -8.14
C ILE A 445 6.77 -56.78 -8.06
N LEU A 446 7.99 -56.36 -7.73
CA LEU A 446 9.16 -57.24 -7.63
C LEU A 446 9.02 -58.25 -6.48
N VAL A 447 8.53 -57.83 -5.31
CA VAL A 447 8.26 -58.73 -4.18
C VAL A 447 7.17 -59.74 -4.54
N SER A 448 6.08 -59.27 -5.16
CA SER A 448 4.96 -60.12 -5.60
C SER A 448 5.40 -61.14 -6.64
N ALA A 449 6.16 -60.72 -7.67
CA ALA A 449 6.74 -61.59 -8.68
C ALA A 449 7.68 -62.63 -8.05
N SER A 450 8.54 -62.22 -7.12
CA SER A 450 9.46 -63.11 -6.41
C SER A 450 8.74 -64.16 -5.56
N LEU A 451 7.64 -63.77 -4.89
CA LEU A 451 6.78 -64.69 -4.12
C LEU A 451 6.06 -65.71 -5.04
N LEU A 452 5.61 -65.26 -6.23
CA LEU A 452 4.99 -66.12 -7.25
C LEU A 452 5.97 -67.16 -7.80
N VAL A 453 7.20 -66.72 -8.14
CA VAL A 453 8.26 -67.61 -8.61
C VAL A 453 8.73 -68.56 -7.50
N ALA A 454 8.71 -68.15 -6.22
CA ALA A 454 9.04 -69.02 -5.09
C ALA A 454 8.02 -70.15 -4.84
N LYS A 455 6.77 -69.99 -5.29
CA LYS A 455 5.72 -71.03 -5.25
C LYS A 455 5.84 -72.07 -6.37
N LEU A 456 6.50 -71.74 -7.48
CA LEU A 456 6.74 -72.68 -8.57
C LEU A 456 7.81 -73.70 -8.16
N LYS A 457 7.50 -75.00 -8.20
CA LYS A 457 8.43 -76.10 -7.92
C LYS A 457 9.52 -76.14 -9.01
N SER A 458 10.60 -75.39 -8.84
CA SER A 458 11.78 -75.47 -9.68
C SER A 458 13.08 -75.52 -8.86
N ASN A 459 14.13 -76.07 -9.46
CA ASN A 459 15.46 -76.23 -8.84
C ASN A 459 16.17 -74.89 -8.53
N TYR A 460 15.57 -73.74 -8.86
CA TYR A 460 16.13 -72.39 -8.66
C TYR A 460 15.87 -71.79 -7.27
N ARG A 461 15.29 -72.57 -6.34
CA ARG A 461 14.88 -72.13 -4.99
C ARG A 461 16.00 -71.50 -4.14
N LYS A 462 17.27 -71.84 -4.41
CA LYS A 462 18.43 -71.23 -3.73
C LYS A 462 18.81 -69.87 -4.32
N PHE A 463 18.68 -69.68 -5.64
CA PHE A 463 19.04 -68.43 -6.32
C PHE A 463 18.04 -67.31 -6.01
N ASN A 464 16.75 -67.64 -5.89
CA ASN A 464 15.68 -66.67 -5.60
C ASN A 464 15.81 -65.99 -4.23
N LYS A 465 16.42 -66.64 -3.23
CA LYS A 465 16.58 -66.02 -1.90
C LYS A 465 17.61 -64.88 -1.94
N TYR A 466 18.71 -65.06 -2.66
CA TYR A 466 19.75 -64.04 -2.77
C TYR A 466 19.32 -62.89 -3.69
N ALA A 467 18.57 -63.17 -4.75
CA ALA A 467 17.97 -62.14 -5.59
C ALA A 467 16.98 -61.25 -4.81
N LEU A 468 16.13 -61.86 -3.97
CA LEU A 468 15.20 -61.11 -3.11
C LEU A 468 15.94 -60.23 -2.09
N ILE A 469 17.00 -60.74 -1.46
CA ILE A 469 17.82 -59.98 -0.52
C ILE A 469 18.51 -58.80 -1.22
N ALA A 470 19.04 -59.01 -2.43
CA ALA A 470 19.66 -57.95 -3.21
C ALA A 470 18.64 -56.85 -3.58
N ILE A 471 17.44 -57.22 -4.03
CA ILE A 471 16.37 -56.25 -4.36
C ILE A 471 15.96 -55.45 -3.11
N LEU A 472 15.78 -56.10 -1.96
CA LEU A 472 15.43 -55.43 -0.71
C LEU A 472 16.54 -54.48 -0.23
N ALA A 473 17.80 -54.89 -0.36
CA ALA A 473 18.95 -54.06 -0.01
C ALA A 473 19.05 -52.83 -0.91
N THR A 474 18.90 -52.99 -2.23
CA THR A 474 18.95 -51.88 -3.19
C THR A 474 17.77 -50.92 -3.01
N ALA A 475 16.55 -51.43 -2.78
CA ALA A 475 15.37 -50.60 -2.54
C ALA A 475 15.50 -49.80 -1.22
N SER A 476 16.03 -50.43 -0.17
CA SER A 476 16.25 -49.76 1.12
C SER A 476 17.35 -48.69 1.02
N PHE A 477 18.44 -48.98 0.30
CA PHE A 477 19.53 -48.04 0.09
C PHE A 477 19.12 -46.84 -0.78
N ALA A 478 18.36 -47.09 -1.85
CA ALA A 478 17.81 -46.02 -2.70
C ALA A 478 16.82 -45.13 -1.91
N SER A 479 15.97 -45.73 -1.09
CA SER A 479 15.03 -44.99 -0.23
C SER A 479 15.75 -44.14 0.81
N PHE A 480 16.84 -44.65 1.40
CA PHE A 480 17.67 -43.88 2.33
C PHE A 480 18.31 -42.67 1.65
N PHE A 481 18.90 -42.84 0.46
CA PHE A 481 19.53 -41.74 -0.28
C PHE A 481 18.52 -40.64 -0.64
N VAL A 482 17.34 -41.03 -1.11
CA VAL A 482 16.25 -40.10 -1.43
C VAL A 482 15.73 -39.37 -0.18
N PHE A 483 15.61 -40.07 0.96
CA PHE A 483 15.24 -39.46 2.24
C PHE A 483 16.30 -38.43 2.70
N THR A 484 17.58 -38.74 2.57
CA THR A 484 18.66 -37.80 2.94
C THR A 484 18.72 -36.57 2.04
N THR A 485 18.36 -36.69 0.76
CA THR A 485 18.32 -35.54 -0.18
C THR A 485 17.03 -34.73 -0.12
N SER A 486 15.99 -35.22 0.57
CA SER A 486 14.67 -34.56 0.71
C SER A 486 14.46 -33.89 2.07
N ILE A 487 15.48 -33.89 2.93
CA ILE A 487 15.54 -32.96 4.06
C ILE A 487 15.80 -31.58 3.46
N GLU A 488 14.72 -30.86 3.16
CA GLU A 488 14.77 -29.42 2.89
C GLU A 488 15.35 -28.75 4.13
N ILE A 489 16.53 -28.16 3.99
CA ILE A 489 17.00 -27.12 4.91
C ILE A 489 15.97 -26.00 4.74
N ALA A 490 15.17 -25.77 5.77
CA ALA A 490 14.02 -24.88 5.73
C ALA A 490 14.34 -23.53 5.05
N ASP A 491 13.35 -22.98 4.34
CA ASP A 491 13.32 -21.66 3.65
C ASP A 491 13.68 -20.43 4.52
N VAL A 492 14.24 -20.63 5.72
CA VAL A 492 14.57 -19.62 6.72
C VAL A 492 15.79 -18.78 6.31
N ASN A 493 16.39 -19.03 5.14
CA ASN A 493 17.78 -18.66 4.90
C ASN A 493 18.01 -17.82 3.62
N LYS A 494 17.05 -16.96 3.26
CA LYS A 494 17.25 -15.95 2.20
C LYS A 494 18.03 -14.74 2.76
N PRO A 495 18.99 -14.16 2.02
CA PRO A 495 19.71 -12.96 2.45
C PRO A 495 18.76 -11.76 2.48
N LEU A 496 18.70 -11.09 3.61
CA LEU A 496 18.00 -9.80 3.75
C LEU A 496 18.94 -8.67 3.33
N ARG A 497 18.38 -7.58 2.78
CA ARG A 497 19.16 -6.40 2.37
C ARG A 497 19.84 -5.74 3.57
N GLU A 498 19.13 -5.65 4.69
CA GLU A 498 19.60 -5.10 5.96
C GLU A 498 18.97 -5.83 7.14
N VAL A 499 19.69 -5.87 8.26
CA VAL A 499 19.21 -6.39 9.55
C VAL A 499 19.71 -5.52 10.71
N HIS A 500 18.83 -5.25 11.67
CA HIS A 500 19.08 -4.34 12.79
C HIS A 500 18.93 -5.04 14.16
N ASN A 501 19.38 -4.37 15.21
CA ASN A 501 19.26 -4.81 16.61
C ASN A 501 19.93 -6.17 16.89
N LEU A 502 21.02 -6.48 16.17
CA LEU A 502 21.74 -7.72 16.37
C LEU A 502 22.58 -7.71 17.65
N THR A 503 22.78 -8.89 18.21
CA THR A 503 23.69 -9.11 19.34
C THR A 503 24.69 -10.20 19.01
N LEU A 504 25.98 -9.92 19.19
CA LEU A 504 27.08 -10.87 19.05
C LEU A 504 27.68 -11.15 20.43
N ILE A 505 27.80 -12.43 20.79
CA ILE A 505 28.41 -12.89 22.03
C ILE A 505 29.55 -13.86 21.67
N VAL A 506 30.77 -13.57 22.10
CA VAL A 506 31.93 -14.46 21.91
C VAL A 506 32.47 -14.88 23.28
N ASP A 507 32.36 -16.17 23.58
CA ASP A 507 32.89 -16.80 24.79
C ASP A 507 34.21 -17.52 24.46
N TYR A 508 35.32 -16.99 24.95
CA TYR A 508 36.67 -17.50 24.64
C TYR A 508 37.05 -18.75 25.45
N GLY A 509 36.15 -19.29 26.28
CA GLY A 509 36.39 -20.50 27.07
C GLY A 509 37.39 -20.34 28.23
N ASN A 510 38.01 -19.17 28.38
CA ASN A 510 38.91 -18.82 29.49
C ASN A 510 38.25 -17.93 30.56
N GLY A 511 36.92 -17.81 30.52
CA GLY A 511 36.13 -16.93 31.39
C GLY A 511 35.96 -15.50 30.85
N THR A 512 36.61 -15.15 29.74
CA THR A 512 36.38 -13.89 29.03
C THR A 512 35.20 -14.04 28.08
N VAL A 513 34.27 -13.08 28.11
CA VAL A 513 33.14 -12.98 27.18
C VAL A 513 33.11 -11.58 26.60
N LYS A 514 33.02 -11.47 25.27
CA LYS A 514 32.82 -10.21 24.54
C LYS A 514 31.39 -10.16 24.03
N THR A 515 30.70 -9.05 24.28
CA THR A 515 29.34 -8.81 23.80
C THR A 515 29.27 -7.50 23.04
N ILE A 516 28.65 -7.52 21.87
CA ILE A 516 28.35 -6.35 21.04
C ILE A 516 26.85 -6.37 20.80
N GLU A 517 26.16 -5.29 21.17
CA GLU A 517 24.70 -5.19 21.09
C GLU A 517 24.29 -4.06 20.15
N ASN A 518 23.08 -4.16 19.59
CA ASN A 518 22.42 -3.14 18.78
C ASN A 518 23.23 -2.69 17.56
N PHE A 519 23.96 -3.61 16.92
CA PHE A 519 24.58 -3.33 15.63
C PHE A 519 23.69 -3.77 14.47
N GLU A 520 24.06 -3.33 13.27
CA GLU A 520 23.37 -3.64 12.03
C GLU A 520 24.31 -4.19 10.97
N LEU A 521 23.76 -4.94 10.03
CA LEU A 521 24.44 -5.42 8.84
C LEU A 521 23.63 -4.99 7.61
N THR A 522 24.32 -4.53 6.57
CA THR A 522 23.72 -3.96 5.35
C THR A 522 24.29 -4.61 4.10
N ASP A 523 23.79 -4.20 2.92
CA ASP A 523 24.28 -4.61 1.60
C ASP A 523 24.27 -6.13 1.36
N TYR A 524 23.24 -6.82 1.88
CA TYR A 524 23.07 -8.27 1.79
C TYR A 524 24.15 -9.12 2.50
N ASN A 525 25.07 -8.50 3.26
CA ASN A 525 26.05 -9.20 4.09
C ASN A 525 25.45 -9.50 5.48
N THR A 526 24.38 -10.30 5.50
CA THR A 526 23.53 -10.48 6.69
C THR A 526 23.72 -11.83 7.39
N THR A 527 24.84 -12.52 7.19
CA THR A 527 25.06 -13.86 7.77
C THR A 527 25.59 -13.85 9.21
N ALA A 528 25.51 -15.00 9.89
CA ALA A 528 26.13 -15.20 11.20
C ALA A 528 27.66 -15.03 11.16
N PHE A 529 28.27 -15.26 10.01
CA PHE A 529 29.69 -14.99 9.77
C PHE A 529 29.97 -13.49 9.58
N ASP A 530 29.12 -12.76 8.87
CA ASP A 530 29.23 -11.31 8.71
C ASP A 530 29.10 -10.58 10.06
N ALA A 531 28.19 -11.04 10.91
CA ALA A 531 28.09 -10.58 12.29
C ALA A 531 29.40 -10.77 13.06
N LEU A 532 30.09 -11.90 12.88
CA LEU A 532 31.37 -12.16 13.53
C LEU A 532 32.47 -11.24 13.00
N ILE A 533 32.57 -11.05 11.68
CA ILE A 533 33.58 -10.17 11.06
C ILE A 533 33.37 -8.71 11.47
N ASN A 534 32.12 -8.28 11.64
CA ASN A 534 31.79 -6.92 12.08
C ASN A 534 32.41 -6.61 13.45
N GLY A 535 32.48 -7.62 14.34
CA GLY A 535 32.88 -7.45 15.74
C GLY A 535 34.27 -7.93 16.11
N CYS A 536 34.92 -8.78 15.30
CA CYS A 536 36.12 -9.52 15.67
C CYS A 536 37.13 -9.65 14.54
N GLN A 537 38.41 -9.79 14.88
CA GLN A 537 39.44 -10.26 13.95
C GLN A 537 39.39 -11.78 13.87
N ILE A 538 39.34 -12.33 12.66
CA ILE A 538 39.20 -13.77 12.47
C ILE A 538 40.25 -14.35 11.52
N GLU A 539 40.69 -15.58 11.79
CA GLU A 539 41.30 -16.44 10.78
C GLU A 539 40.32 -17.57 10.46
N TYR A 540 40.13 -17.85 9.17
CA TYR A 540 39.20 -18.86 8.71
C TYR A 540 39.71 -19.54 7.45
N LYS A 541 39.17 -20.72 7.19
CA LYS A 541 39.42 -21.50 5.99
C LYS A 541 38.12 -21.77 5.25
N ASP A 542 38.08 -21.32 4.00
CA ASP A 542 36.96 -21.56 3.11
C ASP A 542 37.10 -22.92 2.43
N TYR A 543 36.06 -23.76 2.56
CA TYR A 543 35.95 -25.07 1.91
C TYR A 543 34.95 -25.08 0.74
N GLY A 544 34.60 -23.90 0.20
CA GLY A 544 33.69 -23.72 -0.92
C GLY A 544 32.28 -24.16 -0.57
N GLU A 545 31.75 -25.17 -1.27
CA GLU A 545 30.40 -25.67 -1.03
C GLU A 545 30.18 -26.23 0.39
N MET A 546 31.23 -26.56 1.14
CA MET A 546 31.08 -26.99 2.54
C MET A 546 30.98 -25.81 3.55
N GLY A 547 31.26 -24.58 3.11
CA GLY A 547 31.24 -23.36 3.91
C GLY A 547 32.57 -23.04 4.61
N ILE A 548 32.54 -22.02 5.44
CA ILE A 548 33.69 -21.47 6.16
C ILE A 548 33.89 -22.14 7.53
N LEU A 549 35.12 -22.57 7.79
CA LEU A 549 35.58 -22.99 9.12
C LEU A 549 36.36 -21.86 9.78
N VAL A 550 35.86 -21.32 10.88
CA VAL A 550 36.58 -20.33 11.71
C VAL A 550 37.63 -21.06 12.56
N GLU A 551 38.90 -20.71 12.38
CA GLU A 551 40.04 -21.32 13.08
C GLU A 551 40.52 -20.47 14.27
N GLU A 552 40.29 -19.15 14.23
CA GLU A 552 40.76 -18.19 15.23
C GLU A 552 39.81 -16.99 15.35
N ILE A 553 39.56 -16.53 16.58
CA ILE A 553 38.82 -15.30 16.87
C ILE A 553 39.62 -14.46 17.88
N ASP A 554 39.92 -13.21 17.53
CA ASP A 554 40.70 -12.24 18.31
C ASP A 554 42.00 -12.82 18.92
N GLY A 555 42.76 -13.61 18.14
CA GLY A 555 44.03 -14.19 18.59
C GLY A 555 43.93 -15.57 19.26
N VAL A 556 42.71 -16.10 19.45
CA VAL A 556 42.46 -17.37 20.15
C VAL A 556 42.16 -18.48 19.15
N LYS A 557 43.17 -19.33 18.90
CA LYS A 557 43.11 -20.44 17.95
C LYS A 557 42.48 -21.69 18.57
N GLY A 558 41.51 -22.30 17.89
CA GLY A 558 40.91 -23.56 18.32
C GLY A 558 39.60 -23.90 17.63
N ASN A 559 38.78 -24.74 18.28
CA ASN A 559 37.51 -25.18 17.72
C ASN A 559 36.40 -24.24 18.16
N TRP A 560 35.81 -23.54 17.20
CA TRP A 560 34.74 -22.60 17.45
C TRP A 560 33.39 -23.19 17.05
N ARG A 561 32.37 -23.00 17.90
CA ARG A 561 30.99 -23.38 17.61
C ARG A 561 30.09 -22.15 17.72
N TYR A 562 29.21 -21.98 16.74
CA TYR A 562 28.24 -20.88 16.74
C TYR A 562 26.82 -21.40 16.94
N SER A 563 25.97 -20.53 17.49
CA SER A 563 24.53 -20.73 17.65
C SER A 563 23.81 -19.40 17.40
N VAL A 564 22.57 -19.46 16.96
CA VAL A 564 21.71 -18.28 16.79
C VAL A 564 20.46 -18.48 17.64
N ASN A 565 20.15 -17.52 18.51
CA ASN A 565 19.03 -17.59 19.45
C ASN A 565 19.01 -18.86 20.33
N SER A 566 20.20 -19.38 20.68
CA SER A 566 20.43 -20.65 21.42
C SER A 566 20.27 -21.94 20.61
N ASP A 567 19.95 -21.86 19.31
CA ASP A 567 19.85 -23.02 18.43
C ASP A 567 21.12 -23.19 17.57
N PHE A 568 21.47 -24.43 17.25
CA PHE A 568 22.60 -24.78 16.37
C PHE A 568 22.08 -25.00 14.94
N PRO A 569 22.36 -24.08 13.99
CA PRO A 569 21.65 -24.08 12.72
C PRO A 569 21.93 -25.26 11.76
N GLY A 570 22.83 -26.17 12.10
CA GLY A 570 23.18 -27.33 11.25
C GLY A 570 23.87 -26.99 9.92
N VAL A 571 24.07 -25.69 9.62
CA VAL A 571 24.76 -25.18 8.44
C VAL A 571 25.99 -24.37 8.85
N SER A 572 26.85 -24.04 7.90
CA SER A 572 28.01 -23.17 8.14
C SER A 572 27.60 -21.72 8.39
N SER A 573 28.38 -20.96 9.15
CA SER A 573 28.02 -19.59 9.58
C SER A 573 27.91 -18.59 8.43
N ASP A 574 28.65 -18.80 7.34
CA ASP A 574 28.60 -18.03 6.09
C ASP A 574 27.34 -18.29 5.26
N LYS A 575 26.54 -19.27 5.68
CA LYS A 575 25.31 -19.64 4.99
C LYS A 575 24.07 -19.32 5.78
N TYR A 576 24.17 -18.96 7.05
CA TYR A 576 23.02 -18.66 7.91
C TYR A 576 22.75 -17.16 7.95
N ASN A 577 21.74 -16.70 7.22
CA ASN A 577 21.24 -15.34 7.19
C ASN A 577 20.46 -15.01 8.47
N LEU A 578 20.78 -13.87 9.07
CA LEU A 578 20.21 -13.36 10.31
C LEU A 578 18.91 -12.59 10.04
N LYS A 579 18.14 -12.37 11.11
CA LYS A 579 16.94 -11.53 11.15
C LYS A 579 17.11 -10.42 12.18
N ASN A 580 16.25 -9.40 12.10
CA ASN A 580 16.20 -8.32 13.08
C ASN A 580 16.07 -8.87 14.51
N GLY A 581 16.97 -8.45 15.40
CA GLY A 581 16.97 -8.86 16.80
C GLY A 581 17.68 -10.17 17.12
N ASP A 582 18.29 -10.86 16.15
CA ASP A 582 18.96 -12.13 16.38
C ASP A 582 20.18 -12.01 17.31
N ILE A 583 20.39 -13.04 18.13
CA ILE A 583 21.53 -13.19 19.02
C ILE A 583 22.45 -14.29 18.49
N VAL A 584 23.61 -13.90 17.96
CA VAL A 584 24.67 -14.79 17.49
C VAL A 584 25.65 -15.05 18.62
N LYS A 585 25.82 -16.32 19.01
CA LYS A 585 26.76 -16.71 20.06
C LYS A 585 27.82 -17.68 19.54
N TRP A 586 29.08 -17.31 19.70
CA TRP A 586 30.27 -18.14 19.45
C TRP A 586 30.88 -18.61 20.77
N VAL A 587 31.22 -19.89 20.84
CA VAL A 587 31.81 -20.51 22.04
C VAL A 587 33.04 -21.32 21.66
N PHE A 588 34.14 -21.07 22.36
CA PHE A 588 35.35 -21.87 22.25
C PHE A 588 35.14 -23.27 22.84
N SER A 589 35.57 -24.30 22.11
CA SER A 589 35.33 -25.71 22.44
C SER A 589 36.59 -26.57 22.51
#